data_AF-A0A821FC69-F1
#
_entry.id   AF-A0A821FC69-F1
#
_cell.length_a   1.000
_cell.length_b   1.000
_cell.length_c   1.000
_cell.angle_alpha   90.00
_cell.angle_beta   90.00
_cell.angle_gamma   90.00
#
_symmetry.space_group_name_H-M   'P 1'
#
loop_
_entity.id
_entity.type
_entity.pdbx_description
1 polymer ?
#
loop_
_entity_poly.entity_id
_entity_poly.type
_entity_poly.pdbx_seq_one_letter_code
_entity_poly.pdbx_strand_id
1 'polypeptide(L)'
;IDHIQIIIKPGTPRISFGEIGNLDYVNECKKQLEKFHSILNQIRKISLDIHEHLETFRFCIIDPIVPRHNDGSLFTCREYFEFLENKRKEIILSLKRRYELIGPLLTKVEALVFGTNTGKHKNMHLFYTYWEHEIFTSLVELVIRNLCQFYENIFGTLSLFTTDVILAPPRIKLQPPLEEIINSIRRSAHGISQLPKHFVRWLHGTCISCPVIPVLEENLESPDFTFYNDVKQHPDVVSTLKPVRSYASGLVTSINKTLTQLLTYNDLWKSDKQKYTSRFVLKSRTYSDYDEIMKIFSKINQTFDYYLINKNIYSIELCFKQFHQALKYHCKEW
;
A
#
# COMPACT_ATOMS: atom_id res chain seq x y z
N ILE A 1 9.88 -41.87 13.13
CA ILE A 1 8.87 -42.96 13.12
C ILE A 1 9.55 -44.32 13.03
N ASP A 2 10.47 -44.51 12.08
CA ASP A 2 11.24 -45.76 11.93
C ASP A 2 11.97 -46.20 13.20
N HIS A 3 12.60 -45.27 13.93
CA HIS A 3 13.24 -45.56 15.21
C HIS A 3 12.26 -46.10 16.27
N ILE A 4 11.02 -45.59 16.31
CA ILE A 4 9.98 -46.06 17.22
C ILE A 4 9.49 -47.45 16.77
N GLN A 5 9.33 -47.67 15.45
CA GLN A 5 8.98 -48.98 14.93
C GLN A 5 10.04 -50.05 15.23
N ILE A 6 11.33 -49.70 15.18
CA ILE A 6 12.43 -50.61 15.52
C ILE A 6 12.40 -50.99 17.01
N ILE A 7 11.98 -50.09 17.89
CA ILE A 7 11.87 -50.34 19.34
C ILE A 7 10.59 -51.11 19.69
N ILE A 8 9.52 -50.98 18.90
CA ILE A 8 8.24 -51.68 19.11
C ILE A 8 8.22 -53.09 18.46
N LYS A 9 9.02 -53.33 17.41
CA LYS A 9 9.12 -54.65 16.75
C LYS A 9 9.67 -55.82 17.61
N PRO A 10 10.60 -55.65 18.56
CA PRO A 10 11.20 -56.76 19.33
C PRO A 10 10.19 -57.51 20.21
N GLY A 11 9.04 -56.90 20.51
CA GLY A 11 7.94 -57.52 21.25
C GLY A 11 7.25 -58.70 20.55
N THR A 12 7.72 -59.13 19.37
CA THR A 12 7.09 -60.23 18.61
C THR A 12 7.86 -61.55 18.55
N PRO A 13 9.20 -61.65 18.75
CA PRO A 13 9.82 -62.98 18.95
C PRO A 13 11.00 -63.12 19.94
N ARG A 14 11.53 -62.06 20.59
CA ARG A 14 12.86 -62.12 21.26
C ARG A 14 12.92 -61.76 22.75
N ILE A 15 11.81 -61.38 23.39
CA ILE A 15 11.82 -61.10 24.83
C ILE A 15 11.64 -62.42 25.56
N SER A 16 12.57 -62.78 26.45
CA SER A 16 12.33 -63.85 27.42
C SER A 16 11.19 -63.39 28.32
N PHE A 17 10.01 -64.00 28.17
CA PHE A 17 8.76 -63.66 28.86
C PHE A 17 8.82 -63.94 30.38
N GLY A 18 9.72 -63.29 31.10
CA GLY A 18 9.61 -63.07 32.55
C GLY A 18 8.91 -61.73 32.83
N GLU A 19 8.22 -61.61 33.97
CA GLU A 19 7.44 -60.41 34.35
C GLU A 19 8.28 -59.11 34.31
N ILE A 20 9.57 -59.20 34.65
CA ILE A 20 10.50 -58.07 34.70
C ILE A 20 10.85 -57.57 33.29
N GLY A 21 11.14 -58.47 32.34
CA GLY A 21 11.50 -58.11 30.97
C GLY A 21 10.36 -57.47 30.17
N ASN A 22 9.11 -57.84 30.47
CA ASN A 22 7.92 -57.23 29.89
C ASN A 22 7.70 -55.80 30.42
N LEU A 23 7.90 -55.58 31.73
CA LEU A 23 7.71 -54.28 32.34
C LEU A 23 8.75 -53.27 31.84
N ASP A 24 10.01 -53.68 31.76
CA ASP A 24 11.11 -52.84 31.26
C ASP A 24 10.92 -52.46 29.79
N TYR A 25 10.48 -53.41 28.96
CA TYR A 25 10.15 -53.16 27.56
C TYR A 25 9.00 -52.16 27.40
N VAL A 26 7.91 -52.33 28.17
CA VAL A 26 6.77 -51.40 28.14
C VAL A 26 7.18 -50.00 28.60
N ASN A 27 8.02 -49.90 29.64
CA ASN A 27 8.53 -48.63 30.14
C ASN A 27 9.42 -47.91 29.12
N GLU A 28 10.30 -48.63 28.40
CA GLU A 28 11.11 -48.03 27.34
C GLU A 28 10.24 -47.59 26.15
N CYS A 29 9.24 -48.38 25.76
CA CYS A 29 8.29 -47.99 24.73
C CYS A 29 7.53 -46.71 25.11
N LYS A 30 7.02 -46.62 26.35
CA LYS A 30 6.36 -45.41 26.88
C LYS A 30 7.28 -44.20 26.83
N LYS A 31 8.52 -44.34 27.32
CA LYS A 31 9.51 -43.26 27.33
C LYS A 31 9.81 -42.72 25.93
N GLN A 32 9.90 -43.60 24.93
CA GLN A 32 10.15 -43.18 23.54
C GLN A 32 8.91 -42.54 22.90
N LEU A 33 7.70 -43.01 23.22
CA LEU A 33 6.45 -42.38 22.80
C LEU A 33 6.29 -40.99 23.40
N GLU A 34 6.60 -40.82 24.70
CA GLU A 34 6.56 -39.52 25.38
C GLU A 34 7.55 -38.52 24.75
N LYS A 35 8.78 -38.96 24.46
CA LYS A 35 9.77 -38.14 23.73
C LYS A 35 9.25 -37.72 22.36
N PHE A 36 8.69 -38.65 21.58
CA PHE A 36 8.12 -38.36 20.27
C PHE A 36 6.95 -37.38 20.35
N HIS A 37 6.06 -37.58 21.32
CA HIS A 37 4.93 -36.68 21.57
C HIS A 37 5.41 -35.27 21.94
N SER A 38 6.45 -35.16 22.77
CA SER A 38 7.06 -33.88 23.13
C SER A 38 7.66 -33.16 21.90
N ILE A 39 8.41 -33.88 21.05
CA ILE A 39 8.96 -33.31 19.80
C ILE A 39 7.82 -32.83 18.89
N LEU A 40 6.79 -33.64 18.68
CA LEU A 40 5.64 -33.25 17.86
C LEU A 40 4.93 -31.99 18.38
N ASN A 41 4.72 -31.89 19.70
CA ASN A 41 4.09 -30.74 20.30
C ASN A 41 4.95 -29.47 20.13
N GLN A 42 6.27 -29.59 20.22
CA GLN A 42 7.18 -28.46 19.98
C GLN A 42 7.17 -28.02 18.51
N ILE A 43 7.17 -28.96 17.56
CA ILE A 43 7.08 -28.66 16.12
C ILE A 43 5.75 -27.96 15.80
N ARG A 44 4.65 -28.45 16.36
CA ARG A 44 3.33 -27.81 16.21
C ARG A 44 3.32 -26.39 16.74
N LYS A 45 3.90 -26.17 17.93
CA LYS A 45 4.01 -24.83 18.50
C LYS A 45 4.82 -23.89 17.61
N ILE A 46 5.99 -24.32 17.15
CA ILE A 46 6.81 -23.50 16.23
C ILE A 46 6.07 -23.20 14.93
N SER A 47 5.34 -24.18 14.38
CA SER A 47 4.54 -23.98 13.17
C SER A 47 3.43 -22.94 13.39
N LEU A 48 2.82 -22.94 14.58
CA LEU A 48 1.84 -21.95 15.01
C LEU A 48 2.48 -20.55 15.12
N ASP A 49 3.66 -20.45 15.73
CA ASP A 49 4.41 -19.19 15.85
C ASP A 49 4.75 -18.61 14.46
N ILE A 50 5.18 -19.46 13.50
CA ILE A 50 5.43 -19.02 12.11
C ILE A 50 4.12 -18.55 11.46
N HIS A 51 3.02 -19.27 11.65
CA HIS A 51 1.74 -18.87 11.11
C HIS A 51 1.28 -17.53 11.68
N GLU A 52 1.45 -17.27 12.97
CA GLU A 52 1.17 -15.95 13.58
C GLU A 52 2.00 -14.84 12.95
N HIS A 53 3.27 -15.10 12.62
CA HIS A 53 4.07 -14.16 11.84
C HIS A 53 3.43 -13.91 10.47
N LEU A 54 3.05 -14.95 9.72
CA LEU A 54 2.43 -14.81 8.40
C LEU A 54 1.06 -14.12 8.44
N GLU A 55 0.23 -14.40 9.45
CA GLU A 55 -1.05 -13.72 9.65
C GLU A 55 -0.86 -12.22 9.77
N THR A 56 0.28 -11.77 10.32
CA THR A 56 0.53 -10.34 10.42
C THR A 56 0.86 -9.70 9.07
N PHE A 57 1.43 -10.44 8.12
CA PHE A 57 1.51 -10.00 6.71
C PHE A 57 0.11 -9.98 6.12
N ARG A 58 -0.63 -11.07 6.30
CA ARG A 58 -1.99 -11.22 5.80
C ARG A 58 -2.95 -10.19 6.35
N PHE A 59 -2.71 -9.55 7.50
CA PHE A 59 -3.56 -8.50 8.10
C PHE A 59 -2.97 -7.08 8.11
N CYS A 60 -1.73 -6.91 7.67
CA CYS A 60 -1.08 -5.59 7.63
C CYS A 60 -1.69 -4.63 6.61
N ILE A 61 -2.05 -3.43 7.09
CA ILE A 61 -2.43 -2.28 6.28
C ILE A 61 -1.19 -1.40 6.10
N ILE A 62 -0.71 -1.32 4.86
CA ILE A 62 0.51 -0.58 4.47
C ILE A 62 0.24 0.91 4.33
N ASP A 63 -0.92 1.26 3.76
CA ASP A 63 -1.36 2.64 3.54
C ASP A 63 -2.58 2.91 4.44
N PRO A 64 -2.38 3.27 5.72
CA PRO A 64 -3.47 3.57 6.63
C PRO A 64 -4.17 4.89 6.27
N ILE A 65 -5.38 5.09 6.78
CA ILE A 65 -6.07 6.37 6.68
C ILE A 65 -5.23 7.42 7.42
N VAL A 66 -4.82 8.46 6.68
CA VAL A 66 -4.04 9.56 7.23
C VAL A 66 -4.94 10.36 8.18
N PRO A 67 -4.49 10.64 9.42
CA PRO A 67 -5.26 11.46 10.34
C PRO A 67 -5.42 12.87 9.78
N ARG A 68 -6.37 13.64 10.35
CA ARG A 68 -6.46 15.07 10.08
C ARG A 68 -5.43 15.83 10.92
N HIS A 69 -5.12 17.05 10.51
CA HIS A 69 -4.36 17.98 11.35
C HIS A 69 -5.10 18.26 12.66
N ASN A 70 -4.39 18.80 13.66
CA ASN A 70 -4.95 19.09 14.98
C ASN A 70 -6.13 20.09 14.94
N ASP A 71 -6.17 20.93 13.91
CA ASP A 71 -7.25 21.89 13.65
C ASP A 71 -8.44 21.26 12.88
N GLY A 72 -8.38 19.96 12.58
CA GLY A 72 -9.40 19.24 11.83
C GLY A 72 -9.31 19.40 10.30
N SER A 73 -8.27 20.06 9.79
CA SER A 73 -8.05 20.24 8.35
C SER A 73 -7.42 19.00 7.70
N LEU A 74 -7.64 18.84 6.40
CA LEU A 74 -7.03 17.77 5.59
C LEU A 74 -5.59 18.14 5.23
N PHE A 75 -4.76 17.11 5.05
CA PHE A 75 -3.42 17.26 4.51
C PHE A 75 -3.46 17.72 3.05
N THR A 76 -2.47 18.49 2.62
CA THR A 76 -2.29 18.75 1.18
C THR A 76 -1.92 17.48 0.45
N CYS A 77 -2.12 17.44 -0.88
CA CYS A 77 -1.75 16.26 -1.69
C CYS A 77 -0.29 15.81 -1.44
N ARG A 78 0.66 16.74 -1.32
CA ARG A 78 2.07 16.39 -1.11
C ARG A 78 2.31 15.77 0.26
N GLU A 79 1.84 16.43 1.32
CA GLU A 79 2.03 15.94 2.70
C GLU A 79 1.31 14.60 2.92
N TYR A 80 0.14 14.40 2.31
CA TYR A 80 -0.59 13.14 2.38
C TYR A 80 0.24 11.96 1.83
N PHE A 81 0.79 12.10 0.61
CA PHE A 81 1.58 11.03 0.02
C PHE A 81 2.94 10.85 0.72
N GLU A 82 3.56 11.92 1.22
CA GLU A 82 4.78 11.84 2.01
C GLU A 82 4.55 11.07 3.33
N PHE A 83 3.43 11.32 4.00
CA PHE A 83 3.04 10.57 5.20
C PHE A 83 2.89 9.08 4.91
N LEU A 84 2.19 8.73 3.82
CA LEU A 84 2.03 7.33 3.42
C LEU A 84 3.37 6.65 3.11
N GLU A 85 4.26 7.32 2.38
CA GLU A 85 5.60 6.80 2.07
C GLU A 85 6.43 6.56 3.34
N ASN A 86 6.37 7.47 4.31
CA ASN A 86 7.08 7.32 5.59
C ASN A 86 6.50 6.18 6.42
N LYS A 87 5.17 6.08 6.52
CA LYS A 87 4.52 4.96 7.23
C LYS A 87 4.81 3.62 6.58
N ARG A 88 4.80 3.56 5.24
CA ARG A 88 5.15 2.36 4.49
C ARG A 88 6.58 1.89 4.83
N LYS A 89 7.56 2.79 4.89
CA LYS A 89 8.94 2.45 5.28
C LYS A 89 9.01 1.83 6.68
N GLU A 90 8.34 2.43 7.67
CA GLU A 90 8.27 1.91 9.04
C GLU A 90 7.67 0.49 9.09
N ILE A 91 6.55 0.30 8.38
CA ILE A 91 5.84 -0.97 8.35
C ILE A 91 6.66 -2.06 7.64
N ILE A 92 7.29 -1.73 6.51
CA ILE A 92 8.20 -2.66 5.80
C ILE A 92 9.33 -3.12 6.71
N LEU A 93 9.95 -2.22 7.47
CA LEU A 93 11.01 -2.59 8.41
C LEU A 93 10.51 -3.55 9.48
N SER A 94 9.30 -3.36 9.98
CA SER A 94 8.65 -4.27 10.94
C SER A 94 8.40 -5.65 10.32
N LEU A 95 7.83 -5.70 9.11
CA LEU A 95 7.56 -6.96 8.39
C LEU A 95 8.86 -7.71 8.06
N LYS A 96 9.90 -7.00 7.63
CA LYS A 96 11.22 -7.59 7.34
C LYS A 96 11.79 -8.28 8.58
N ARG A 97 11.74 -7.64 9.74
CA ARG A 97 12.19 -8.25 11.01
C ARG A 97 11.41 -9.52 11.34
N ARG A 98 10.09 -9.54 11.11
CA ARG A 98 9.26 -10.73 11.33
C ARG A 98 9.61 -11.86 10.37
N TYR A 99 9.83 -11.54 9.09
CA TYR A 99 10.29 -12.50 8.09
C TYR A 99 11.63 -13.14 8.49
N GLU A 100 12.59 -12.33 8.95
CA GLU A 100 13.91 -12.80 9.38
C GLU A 100 13.86 -13.75 10.60
N LEU A 101 12.81 -13.69 11.42
CA LEU A 101 12.61 -14.60 12.55
C LEU A 101 12.16 -16.01 12.13
N ILE A 102 11.59 -16.18 10.93
CA ILE A 102 11.09 -17.48 10.46
C ILE A 102 12.24 -18.46 10.25
N GLY A 103 13.36 -18.04 9.67
CA GLY A 103 14.54 -18.90 9.43
C GLY A 103 15.07 -19.58 10.70
N PRO A 104 15.34 -18.84 11.79
CA PRO A 104 15.70 -19.40 13.09
C PRO A 104 14.66 -20.37 13.67
N LEU A 105 13.36 -20.12 13.50
CA LEU A 105 12.31 -21.04 13.93
C LEU A 105 12.38 -22.38 13.18
N LEU A 106 12.60 -22.34 11.86
CA LEU A 106 12.78 -23.54 11.05
C LEU A 106 14.07 -24.30 11.39
N THR A 107 15.14 -23.57 11.68
CA THR A 107 16.41 -24.16 12.15
C THR A 107 16.23 -24.85 13.50
N LYS A 108 15.38 -24.32 14.38
CA LYS A 108 15.02 -24.98 15.65
C LYS A 108 14.26 -26.28 15.42
N VAL A 109 13.41 -26.38 14.41
CA VAL A 109 12.75 -27.64 14.03
C VAL A 109 13.78 -28.67 13.57
N GLU A 110 14.75 -28.26 12.75
CA GLU A 110 15.88 -29.12 12.35
C GLU A 110 16.64 -29.65 13.57
N ALA A 111 16.88 -28.79 14.57
CA ALA A 111 17.54 -29.15 15.82
C ALA A 111 16.79 -30.27 16.55
N LEU A 112 15.46 -30.12 16.66
CA LEU A 112 14.61 -31.04 17.40
C LEU A 112 14.50 -32.42 16.74
N VAL A 113 14.52 -32.46 15.41
CA VAL A 113 14.31 -33.70 14.64
C VAL A 113 15.62 -34.41 14.32
N PHE A 114 16.66 -33.65 13.97
CA PHE A 114 17.92 -34.18 13.43
C PHE A 114 19.15 -33.80 14.25
N GLY A 115 19.03 -32.99 15.31
CA GLY A 115 20.16 -32.55 16.12
C GLY A 115 21.12 -31.61 15.38
N THR A 116 20.66 -30.96 14.30
CA THR A 116 21.47 -30.07 13.45
C THR A 116 20.82 -28.70 13.33
N ASN A 117 21.64 -27.64 13.20
CA ASN A 117 21.19 -26.24 13.11
C ASN A 117 21.72 -25.57 11.83
N THR A 118 21.74 -26.30 10.72
CA THR A 118 22.43 -25.85 9.51
C THR A 118 21.55 -25.02 8.58
N GLY A 119 20.23 -25.14 8.70
CA GLY A 119 19.24 -24.56 7.81
C GLY A 119 19.14 -25.26 6.44
N LYS A 120 19.84 -26.38 6.24
CA LYS A 120 19.99 -27.05 4.93
C LYS A 120 20.00 -28.58 5.01
N HIS A 121 19.44 -29.15 6.08
CA HIS A 121 19.40 -30.61 6.25
C HIS A 121 18.57 -31.26 5.13
N LYS A 122 19.11 -32.30 4.47
CA LYS A 122 18.50 -32.92 3.27
C LYS A 122 17.05 -33.37 3.49
N ASN A 123 16.76 -33.96 4.65
CA ASN A 123 15.42 -34.46 4.98
C ASN A 123 14.44 -33.35 5.40
N MET A 124 14.90 -32.10 5.56
CA MET A 124 14.06 -30.94 5.84
C MET A 124 13.64 -30.18 4.58
N HIS A 125 14.17 -30.54 3.40
CA HIS A 125 13.95 -29.85 2.12
C HIS A 125 12.47 -29.54 1.84
N LEU A 126 11.60 -30.55 1.95
CA LEU A 126 10.15 -30.39 1.72
C LEU A 126 9.50 -29.47 2.76
N PHE A 127 9.97 -29.50 4.00
CA PHE A 127 9.45 -28.65 5.07
C PHE A 127 9.82 -27.19 4.85
N TYR A 128 11.07 -26.89 4.45
CA TYR A 128 11.46 -25.53 4.10
C TYR A 128 10.69 -25.00 2.88
N THR A 129 10.55 -25.85 1.85
CA THR A 129 9.82 -25.50 0.62
C THR A 129 8.35 -25.17 0.92
N TYR A 130 7.71 -25.92 1.82
CA TYR A 130 6.34 -25.62 2.27
C TYR A 130 6.24 -24.22 2.88
N TRP A 131 7.15 -23.87 3.80
CA TRP A 131 7.11 -22.56 4.45
C TRP A 131 7.48 -21.41 3.51
N GLU A 132 8.40 -21.64 2.57
CA GLU A 132 8.70 -20.66 1.52
C GLU A 132 7.46 -20.38 0.65
N HIS A 133 6.69 -21.41 0.31
CA HIS A 133 5.42 -21.26 -0.40
C HIS A 133 4.37 -20.49 0.41
N GLU A 134 4.21 -20.79 1.71
CA GLU A 134 3.30 -20.04 2.58
C GLU A 134 3.68 -18.56 2.71
N ILE A 135 4.97 -18.27 2.79
CA ILE A 135 5.50 -16.89 2.77
C ILE A 135 5.13 -16.21 1.45
N PHE A 136 5.38 -16.85 0.31
CA PHE A 136 5.01 -16.32 -1.00
C PHE A 136 3.52 -16.00 -1.08
N THR A 137 2.64 -16.92 -0.67
CA THR A 137 1.18 -16.73 -0.66
C THR A 137 0.79 -15.52 0.21
N SER A 138 1.35 -15.40 1.42
CA SER A 138 1.09 -14.26 2.31
C SER A 138 1.52 -12.91 1.72
N LEU A 139 2.60 -12.89 0.94
CA LEU A 139 3.09 -11.69 0.25
C LEU A 139 2.19 -11.30 -0.94
N VAL A 140 1.69 -12.28 -1.69
CA VAL A 140 0.71 -12.06 -2.76
C VAL A 140 -0.57 -11.46 -2.18
N GLU A 141 -1.11 -12.05 -1.11
CA GLU A 141 -2.30 -11.55 -0.41
C GLU A 141 -2.10 -10.14 0.15
N LEU A 142 -0.94 -9.88 0.77
CA LEU A 142 -0.56 -8.56 1.27
C LEU A 142 -0.61 -7.50 0.16
N VAL A 143 -0.01 -7.78 -1.01
CA VAL A 143 0.02 -6.84 -2.14
C VAL A 143 -1.38 -6.61 -2.69
N ILE A 144 -2.13 -7.68 -2.97
CA ILE A 144 -3.47 -7.59 -3.56
C ILE A 144 -4.39 -6.77 -2.66
N ARG A 145 -4.47 -7.11 -1.37
CA ARG A 145 -5.35 -6.39 -0.46
C ARG A 145 -4.99 -4.91 -0.37
N ASN A 146 -3.71 -4.59 -0.19
CA ASN A 146 -3.30 -3.21 -0.03
C ASN A 146 -3.51 -2.39 -1.31
N LEU A 147 -3.37 -2.99 -2.50
CA LEU A 147 -3.74 -2.32 -3.75
C LEU A 147 -5.25 -2.08 -3.83
N CYS A 148 -6.09 -3.07 -3.53
CA CYS A 148 -7.55 -2.91 -3.51
C CYS A 148 -7.98 -1.81 -2.54
N GLN A 149 -7.50 -1.86 -1.30
CA GLN A 149 -7.79 -0.86 -0.28
C GLN A 149 -7.31 0.54 -0.68
N PHE A 150 -6.12 0.65 -1.28
CA PHE A 150 -5.62 1.92 -1.80
C PHE A 150 -6.56 2.51 -2.88
N TYR A 151 -7.06 1.68 -3.80
CA TYR A 151 -7.98 2.14 -4.83
C TYR A 151 -9.35 2.53 -4.26
N GLU A 152 -9.89 1.74 -3.32
CA GLU A 152 -11.14 2.07 -2.63
C GLU A 152 -11.02 3.39 -1.86
N ASN A 153 -9.87 3.66 -1.25
CA ASN A 153 -9.60 4.90 -0.54
C ASN A 153 -9.52 6.09 -1.51
N ILE A 154 -8.71 6.01 -2.57
CA ILE A 154 -8.47 7.13 -3.50
C ILE A 154 -9.69 7.43 -4.39
N PHE A 155 -10.40 6.39 -4.83
CA PHE A 155 -11.57 6.52 -5.71
C PHE A 155 -12.90 6.38 -4.96
N GLY A 156 -12.85 6.37 -3.63
CA GLY A 156 -14.02 6.35 -2.76
C GLY A 156 -14.62 7.74 -2.53
N THR A 157 -15.56 7.82 -1.59
CA THR A 157 -16.30 9.04 -1.26
C THR A 157 -15.71 9.83 -0.08
N LEU A 158 -14.73 9.25 0.62
CA LEU A 158 -14.10 9.85 1.79
C LEU A 158 -13.01 10.84 1.36
N SER A 159 -13.13 12.11 1.75
CA SER A 159 -12.06 13.11 1.50
C SER A 159 -10.82 12.78 2.33
N LEU A 160 -9.69 12.53 1.65
CA LEU A 160 -8.42 12.14 2.26
C LEU A 160 -7.39 13.26 2.25
N PHE A 161 -7.39 14.08 1.20
CA PHE A 161 -6.48 15.21 1.07
C PHE A 161 -7.14 16.37 0.32
N THR A 162 -6.58 17.57 0.51
CA THR A 162 -7.05 18.81 -0.13
C THR A 162 -6.10 19.28 -1.23
N THR A 163 -6.63 20.00 -2.21
CA THR A 163 -5.89 20.60 -3.32
C THR A 163 -6.50 21.96 -3.64
N ASP A 164 -5.65 22.98 -3.73
CA ASP A 164 -6.11 24.33 -4.01
C ASP A 164 -6.40 24.52 -5.50
N VAL A 165 -7.49 25.22 -5.78
CA VAL A 165 -7.83 25.73 -7.10
C VAL A 165 -7.40 27.19 -7.16
N ILE A 166 -6.53 27.51 -8.11
CA ILE A 166 -5.98 28.85 -8.29
C ILE A 166 -6.35 29.41 -9.66
N LEU A 167 -6.62 30.72 -9.69
CA LEU A 167 -6.75 31.47 -10.93
C LEU A 167 -5.36 31.97 -11.34
N ALA A 168 -4.81 31.44 -12.43
CA ALA A 168 -3.58 31.89 -13.05
C ALA A 168 -3.91 32.42 -14.46
N PRO A 169 -4.36 33.69 -14.58
CA PRO A 169 -4.95 34.22 -15.81
C PRO A 169 -4.08 33.92 -17.05
N PRO A 170 -4.67 33.44 -18.15
CA PRO A 170 -6.11 33.26 -18.41
C PRO A 170 -6.66 31.87 -18.04
N ARG A 171 -5.93 31.05 -17.26
CA ARG A 171 -6.25 29.63 -16.98
C ARG A 171 -6.56 29.38 -15.51
N ILE A 172 -7.44 28.43 -15.25
CA ILE A 172 -7.67 27.88 -13.90
C ILE A 172 -6.76 26.66 -13.76
N LYS A 173 -6.02 26.57 -12.65
CA LYS A 173 -5.08 25.47 -12.39
C LYS A 173 -5.30 24.89 -11.01
N LEU A 174 -4.91 23.63 -10.84
CA LEU A 174 -4.77 22.99 -9.54
C LEU A 174 -3.35 23.19 -9.00
N GLN A 175 -3.24 23.32 -7.69
CA GLN A 175 -1.98 23.33 -6.97
C GLN A 175 -2.00 22.23 -5.89
N PRO A 176 -1.29 21.10 -6.09
CA PRO A 176 -0.42 20.78 -7.23
C PRO A 176 -1.19 20.50 -8.55
N PRO A 177 -0.51 20.54 -9.72
CA PRO A 177 -1.13 20.23 -11.01
C PRO A 177 -1.72 18.83 -11.06
N LEU A 178 -2.78 18.64 -11.86
CA LEU A 178 -3.47 17.36 -12.00
C LEU A 178 -2.53 16.20 -12.38
N GLU A 179 -1.57 16.46 -13.26
CA GLU A 179 -0.55 15.46 -13.65
C GLU A 179 0.32 15.03 -12.46
N GLU A 180 0.68 15.97 -11.57
CA GLU A 180 1.44 15.67 -10.36
C GLU A 180 0.63 14.79 -9.41
N ILE A 181 -0.66 15.08 -9.22
CA ILE A 181 -1.58 14.27 -8.40
C ILE A 181 -1.66 12.83 -8.93
N ILE A 182 -1.87 12.67 -10.24
CA ILE A 182 -1.95 11.34 -10.85
C ILE A 182 -0.61 10.60 -10.75
N ASN A 183 0.50 11.31 -10.93
CA ASN A 183 1.83 10.74 -10.76
C ASN A 183 2.08 10.32 -9.30
N SER A 184 1.59 11.07 -8.31
CA SER A 184 1.65 10.67 -6.89
C SER A 184 0.82 9.42 -6.61
N ILE A 185 -0.41 9.33 -7.14
CA ILE A 185 -1.26 8.12 -7.04
C ILE A 185 -0.54 6.90 -7.65
N ARG A 186 0.02 7.06 -8.86
CA ARG A 186 0.76 5.99 -9.54
C ARG A 186 2.02 5.57 -8.77
N ARG A 187 2.80 6.53 -8.26
CA ARG A 187 3.99 6.26 -7.44
C ARG A 187 3.62 5.51 -6.18
N SER A 188 2.54 5.90 -5.50
CA SER A 188 2.08 5.20 -4.30
C SER A 188 1.67 3.76 -4.60
N ALA A 189 0.82 3.53 -5.61
CA ALA A 189 0.44 2.20 -6.05
C ALA A 189 1.65 1.35 -6.47
N HIS A 190 2.62 1.96 -7.15
CA HIS A 190 3.86 1.29 -7.50
C HIS A 190 4.68 0.89 -6.27
N GLY A 191 4.77 1.76 -5.27
CA GLY A 191 5.42 1.47 -3.99
C GLY A 191 4.81 0.25 -3.28
N ILE A 192 3.49 0.08 -3.32
CA ILE A 192 2.81 -1.13 -2.80
C ILE A 192 3.21 -2.35 -3.63
N SER A 193 3.22 -2.25 -4.96
CA SER A 193 3.64 -3.37 -5.83
C SER A 193 5.10 -3.79 -5.64
N GLN A 194 5.95 -2.89 -5.15
CA GLN A 194 7.38 -3.14 -4.89
C GLN A 194 7.67 -3.73 -3.51
N LEU A 195 6.68 -3.85 -2.61
CA LEU A 195 6.86 -4.44 -1.28
C LEU A 195 7.65 -5.76 -1.27
N PRO A 196 7.40 -6.72 -2.19
CA PRO A 196 8.11 -8.00 -2.17
C PRO A 196 9.62 -7.90 -2.41
N LYS A 197 10.14 -6.77 -2.92
CA LYS A 197 11.58 -6.54 -3.10
C LYS A 197 12.35 -6.53 -1.78
N HIS A 198 11.69 -6.23 -0.67
CA HIS A 198 12.34 -6.17 0.64
C HIS A 198 12.56 -7.55 1.27
N PHE A 199 12.01 -8.60 0.66
CA PHE A 199 12.05 -9.97 1.16
C PHE A 199 12.93 -10.83 0.22
N VAL A 200 14.14 -11.10 0.67
CA VAL A 200 15.13 -11.94 -0.02
C VAL A 200 14.72 -13.40 0.15
N ARG A 201 14.72 -14.20 -0.92
CA ARG A 201 14.39 -15.62 -0.87
C ARG A 201 15.42 -16.45 -0.14
N TRP A 202 15.05 -17.70 0.14
CA TRP A 202 16.01 -18.69 0.61
C TRP A 202 16.65 -19.42 -0.57
N LEU A 203 17.83 -19.98 -0.34
CA LEU A 203 18.42 -20.94 -1.28
C LEU A 203 17.48 -22.14 -1.39
N HIS A 204 17.34 -22.67 -2.60
CA HIS A 204 16.38 -23.73 -2.90
C HIS A 204 16.45 -24.89 -1.90
N GLY A 205 15.32 -25.17 -1.24
CA GLY A 205 15.22 -26.29 -0.31
C GLY A 205 15.96 -26.10 1.00
N THR A 206 16.22 -24.85 1.40
CA THR A 206 16.87 -24.47 2.65
C THR A 206 16.09 -23.33 3.31
N CYS A 207 16.44 -22.97 4.54
CA CYS A 207 16.02 -21.72 5.17
C CYS A 207 17.18 -20.71 5.32
N ILE A 208 18.15 -20.78 4.41
CA ILE A 208 19.31 -19.88 4.36
C ILE A 208 19.00 -18.78 3.34
N SER A 209 19.01 -17.53 3.76
CA SER A 209 18.81 -16.39 2.87
C SER A 209 19.84 -16.35 1.74
N CYS A 210 19.38 -16.03 0.53
CA CYS A 210 20.27 -15.84 -0.61
C CYS A 210 21.29 -14.72 -0.33
N PRO A 211 22.56 -14.88 -0.77
CA PRO A 211 23.57 -13.86 -0.56
C PRO A 211 23.19 -12.59 -1.32
N VAL A 212 23.32 -11.44 -0.66
CA VAL A 212 23.23 -10.14 -1.33
C VAL A 212 24.55 -9.95 -2.08
N ILE A 213 24.53 -10.07 -3.40
CA ILE A 213 25.70 -9.83 -4.24
C ILE A 213 25.76 -8.32 -4.49
N PRO A 214 26.72 -7.58 -3.91
CA PRO A 214 26.90 -6.18 -4.24
C PRO A 214 27.25 -6.07 -5.73
N VAL A 215 26.56 -5.17 -6.42
CA VAL A 215 26.81 -4.87 -7.84
C VAL A 215 28.24 -4.38 -8.00
N LEU A 216 29.09 -5.18 -8.67
CA LEU A 216 30.49 -4.84 -8.93
C LEU A 216 30.65 -3.90 -10.14
N GLU A 217 29.63 -3.78 -11.01
CA GLU A 217 29.64 -2.94 -12.20
C GLU A 217 28.37 -2.06 -12.28
N GLU A 218 28.53 -0.75 -12.45
CA GLU A 218 27.45 0.26 -12.46
C GLU A 218 26.31 -0.02 -13.48
N ASN A 219 26.51 -0.95 -14.43
CA ASN A 219 25.58 -1.27 -15.52
C ASN A 219 24.90 -2.65 -15.43
N LEU A 220 25.18 -3.46 -14.40
CA LEU A 220 24.53 -4.76 -14.21
C LEU A 220 23.60 -4.71 -13.00
N GLU A 221 22.29 -4.82 -13.22
CA GLU A 221 21.34 -5.05 -12.14
C GLU A 221 21.73 -6.34 -11.41
N SER A 222 21.94 -6.28 -10.09
CA SER A 222 22.15 -7.48 -9.27
C SER A 222 21.01 -8.45 -9.52
N PRO A 223 21.26 -9.76 -9.70
CA PRO A 223 20.18 -10.73 -9.80
C PRO A 223 19.27 -10.60 -8.57
N ASP A 224 18.04 -10.15 -8.81
CA ASP A 224 17.05 -9.88 -7.77
C ASP A 224 16.54 -11.23 -7.22
N PHE A 225 17.20 -11.77 -6.21
CA PHE A 225 16.79 -13.01 -5.52
C PHE A 225 15.62 -12.77 -4.55
N THR A 226 14.71 -11.86 -4.88
CA THR A 226 13.58 -11.46 -4.02
C THR A 226 12.29 -12.14 -4.48
N PHE A 227 11.21 -12.02 -3.71
CA PHE A 227 9.89 -12.51 -4.15
C PHE A 227 9.26 -11.66 -5.27
N TYR A 228 9.86 -10.52 -5.61
CA TYR A 228 9.25 -9.50 -6.48
C TYR A 228 8.84 -9.99 -7.86
N ASN A 229 9.71 -10.68 -8.59
CA ASN A 229 9.41 -11.06 -9.98
C ASN A 229 8.20 -11.99 -10.07
N ASP A 230 8.13 -12.98 -9.17
CA ASP A 230 7.04 -13.95 -9.16
C ASP A 230 5.73 -13.30 -8.67
N VAL A 231 5.78 -12.46 -7.63
CA VAL A 231 4.58 -11.75 -7.14
C VAL A 231 4.05 -10.78 -8.19
N LYS A 232 4.93 -10.07 -8.91
CA LYS A 232 4.55 -9.15 -9.99
C LYS A 232 3.86 -9.87 -11.15
N GLN A 233 4.28 -11.09 -11.46
CA GLN A 233 3.71 -11.91 -12.53
C GLN A 233 2.45 -12.66 -12.09
N HIS A 234 2.12 -12.68 -10.80
CA HIS A 234 0.96 -13.38 -10.28
C HIS A 234 -0.33 -12.88 -10.94
N PRO A 235 -1.19 -13.76 -11.49
CA PRO A 235 -2.38 -13.37 -12.26
C PRO A 235 -3.30 -12.41 -11.51
N ASP A 236 -3.48 -12.62 -10.21
CA ASP A 236 -4.35 -11.78 -9.38
C ASP A 236 -3.74 -10.40 -9.13
N VAL A 237 -2.41 -10.30 -8.96
CA VAL A 237 -1.75 -8.99 -8.81
C VAL A 237 -1.85 -8.20 -10.12
N VAL A 238 -1.64 -8.88 -11.25
CA VAL A 238 -1.79 -8.28 -12.58
C VAL A 238 -3.23 -7.82 -12.82
N SER A 239 -4.23 -8.61 -12.41
CA SER A 239 -5.63 -8.26 -12.58
C SER A 239 -6.03 -7.03 -11.74
N THR A 240 -5.57 -6.93 -10.50
CA THR A 240 -5.81 -5.77 -9.61
C THR A 240 -5.18 -4.48 -10.14
N LEU A 241 -4.07 -4.56 -10.88
CA LEU A 241 -3.38 -3.38 -11.45
C LEU A 241 -3.97 -2.90 -12.80
N LYS A 242 -4.74 -3.72 -13.52
CA LYS A 242 -5.36 -3.33 -14.80
C LYS A 242 -6.27 -2.10 -14.74
N PRO A 243 -7.21 -1.95 -13.77
CA PRO A 243 -8.19 -0.86 -13.78
C PRO A 243 -7.60 0.52 -13.45
N VAL A 244 -6.34 0.61 -13.02
CA VAL A 244 -5.65 1.87 -12.65
C VAL A 244 -5.77 2.95 -13.70
N ARG A 245 -5.58 2.59 -14.98
CA ARG A 245 -5.66 3.55 -16.08
C ARG A 245 -7.06 4.11 -16.24
N SER A 246 -8.08 3.25 -16.10
CA SER A 246 -9.48 3.65 -16.18
C SER A 246 -9.85 4.60 -15.03
N TYR A 247 -9.49 4.25 -13.79
CA TYR A 247 -9.75 5.11 -12.64
C TYR A 247 -9.05 6.48 -12.76
N ALA A 248 -7.79 6.50 -13.20
CA ALA A 248 -7.07 7.75 -13.44
C ALA A 248 -7.76 8.61 -14.52
N SER A 249 -8.23 8.01 -15.63
CA SER A 249 -8.98 8.75 -16.65
C SER A 249 -10.33 9.28 -16.16
N GLY A 250 -11.02 8.54 -15.30
CA GLY A 250 -12.26 8.98 -14.65
C GLY A 250 -12.03 10.19 -13.75
N LEU A 251 -10.97 10.16 -12.93
CA LEU A 251 -10.56 11.29 -12.09
C LEU A 251 -10.23 12.53 -12.92
N VAL A 252 -9.45 12.38 -13.98
CA VAL A 252 -9.13 13.49 -14.91
C VAL A 252 -10.39 14.11 -15.49
N THR A 253 -11.32 13.28 -15.96
CA THR A 253 -12.56 13.74 -16.59
C THR A 253 -13.44 14.50 -15.59
N SER A 254 -13.60 13.97 -14.38
CA SER A 254 -14.40 14.59 -13.31
C SER A 254 -13.85 15.94 -12.85
N ILE A 255 -12.53 16.04 -12.69
CA ILE A 255 -11.85 17.28 -12.34
C ILE A 255 -11.96 18.30 -13.49
N ASN A 256 -11.65 17.90 -14.72
CA ASN A 256 -11.73 18.80 -15.87
C ASN A 256 -13.16 19.30 -16.13
N LYS A 257 -14.18 18.47 -15.91
CA LYS A 257 -15.59 18.89 -15.97
C LYS A 257 -15.87 20.00 -14.96
N THR A 258 -15.38 19.87 -13.74
CA THR A 258 -15.53 20.89 -12.69
C THR A 258 -14.78 22.17 -13.05
N LEU A 259 -13.53 22.07 -13.52
CA LEU A 259 -12.75 23.24 -13.95
C LEU A 259 -13.39 23.94 -15.15
N THR A 260 -13.96 23.20 -16.09
CA THR A 260 -14.66 23.75 -17.28
C THR A 260 -15.93 24.49 -16.89
N GLN A 261 -16.67 24.01 -15.88
CA GLN A 261 -17.83 24.75 -15.33
C GLN A 261 -17.41 26.13 -14.80
N LEU A 262 -16.23 26.25 -14.19
CA LEU A 262 -15.72 27.54 -13.69
C LEU A 262 -15.29 28.49 -14.81
N LEU A 263 -14.98 27.97 -16.01
CA LEU A 263 -14.67 28.81 -17.19
C LEU A 263 -15.90 29.58 -17.71
N THR A 264 -17.11 29.34 -17.20
CA THR A 264 -18.27 30.18 -17.51
C THR A 264 -18.10 31.63 -17.05
N TYR A 265 -17.31 31.87 -16.00
CA TYR A 265 -17.03 33.21 -15.46
C TYR A 265 -15.83 33.90 -16.12
N ASN A 266 -15.28 33.30 -17.18
CA ASN A 266 -14.00 33.66 -17.75
C ASN A 266 -13.91 35.08 -18.33
N ASP A 267 -15.04 35.67 -18.68
CA ASP A 267 -15.10 37.04 -19.15
C ASP A 267 -14.68 38.06 -18.08
N LEU A 268 -14.69 37.69 -16.79
CA LEU A 268 -14.24 38.55 -15.68
C LEU A 268 -12.72 38.80 -15.68
N TRP A 269 -11.92 37.83 -16.13
CA TRP A 269 -10.44 37.91 -16.06
C TRP A 269 -9.72 37.80 -17.41
N LYS A 270 -10.39 37.39 -18.50
CA LYS A 270 -9.79 37.35 -19.85
C LYS A 270 -9.92 38.65 -20.63
N SER A 271 -10.87 39.51 -20.29
CA SER A 271 -11.10 40.76 -21.01
C SER A 271 -10.03 41.78 -20.63
N ASP A 272 -9.38 42.35 -21.66
CA ASP A 272 -8.44 43.46 -21.50
C ASP A 272 -9.24 44.67 -21.00
N LYS A 273 -9.24 44.86 -19.67
CA LYS A 273 -10.15 45.77 -18.97
C LYS A 273 -10.10 47.16 -19.56
N GLN A 274 -8.90 47.65 -19.91
CA GLN A 274 -8.68 48.97 -20.50
C GLN A 274 -9.24 49.10 -21.91
N LYS A 275 -9.10 48.07 -22.75
CA LYS A 275 -9.69 48.07 -24.10
C LYS A 275 -11.20 47.93 -24.06
N TYR A 276 -11.72 47.15 -23.12
CA TYR A 276 -13.16 47.00 -22.94
C TYR A 276 -13.79 48.29 -22.41
N THR A 277 -13.23 48.89 -21.36
CA THR A 277 -13.73 50.16 -20.80
C THR A 277 -13.65 51.30 -21.81
N SER A 278 -12.54 51.45 -22.55
CA SER A 278 -12.43 52.48 -23.60
C SER A 278 -13.46 52.29 -24.73
N ARG A 279 -13.69 51.05 -25.20
CA ARG A 279 -14.75 50.75 -26.16
C ARG A 279 -16.16 50.98 -25.59
N PHE A 280 -16.35 50.66 -24.31
CA PHE A 280 -17.62 50.85 -23.63
C PHE A 280 -17.95 52.34 -23.49
N VAL A 281 -16.99 53.17 -23.08
CA VAL A 281 -17.14 54.64 -23.01
C VAL A 281 -17.53 55.24 -24.36
N LEU A 282 -16.94 54.75 -25.46
CA LEU A 282 -17.29 55.21 -26.82
C LEU A 282 -18.70 54.78 -27.27
N LYS A 283 -19.27 53.72 -26.68
CA LYS A 283 -20.56 53.12 -27.08
C LYS A 283 -21.71 53.47 -26.13
N SER A 284 -21.42 53.67 -24.84
CA SER A 284 -22.37 54.00 -23.79
C SER A 284 -23.01 55.36 -24.09
N ARG A 285 -24.34 55.44 -24.05
CA ARG A 285 -25.07 56.67 -24.38
C ARG A 285 -25.73 57.28 -23.15
N THR A 286 -25.95 56.51 -22.09
CA THR A 286 -26.63 56.95 -20.87
C THR A 286 -25.94 56.45 -19.59
N TYR A 287 -26.14 57.16 -18.47
CA TYR A 287 -25.66 56.70 -17.15
C TYR A 287 -26.30 55.37 -16.71
N SER A 288 -27.51 55.06 -17.20
CA SER A 288 -28.19 53.78 -16.92
C SER A 288 -27.41 52.57 -17.44
N ASP A 289 -26.69 52.71 -18.55
CA ASP A 289 -25.89 51.64 -19.15
C ASP A 289 -24.72 51.23 -18.21
N TYR A 290 -24.17 52.19 -17.46
CA TYR A 290 -23.12 51.95 -16.48
C TYR A 290 -23.67 51.23 -15.24
N ASP A 291 -24.85 51.65 -14.75
CA ASP A 291 -25.51 51.03 -13.61
C ASP A 291 -25.89 49.56 -13.87
N GLU A 292 -26.31 49.22 -15.09
CA GLU A 292 -26.62 47.82 -15.45
C GLU A 292 -25.38 46.92 -15.38
N ILE A 293 -24.23 47.39 -15.87
CA ILE A 293 -22.98 46.65 -15.79
C ILE A 293 -22.49 46.53 -14.35
N MET A 294 -22.55 47.62 -13.58
CA MET A 294 -22.17 47.60 -12.15
C MET A 294 -23.07 46.67 -11.34
N LYS A 295 -24.36 46.59 -11.65
CA LYS A 295 -25.28 45.60 -11.06
C LYS A 295 -24.88 44.17 -11.41
N ILE A 296 -24.41 43.90 -12.63
CA ILE A 296 -23.93 42.57 -13.02
C ILE A 296 -22.71 42.18 -12.18
N PHE A 297 -21.68 43.03 -12.08
CA PHE A 297 -20.48 42.73 -11.28
C PHE A 297 -20.77 42.62 -9.78
N SER A 298 -21.64 43.48 -9.24
CA SER A 298 -22.10 43.42 -7.84
C SER A 298 -22.83 42.11 -7.54
N LYS A 299 -23.75 41.69 -8.44
CA LYS A 299 -24.47 40.42 -8.32
C LYS A 299 -23.54 39.21 -8.38
N ILE A 300 -22.52 39.26 -9.26
CA ILE A 300 -21.47 38.23 -9.35
C ILE A 300 -20.65 38.16 -8.06
N ASN A 301 -20.25 39.31 -7.51
CA ASN A 301 -19.50 39.37 -6.26
C ASN A 301 -20.30 38.79 -5.07
N GLN A 302 -21.59 39.12 -4.98
CA GLN A 302 -22.50 38.58 -3.97
C GLN A 302 -22.74 37.07 -4.14
N THR A 303 -22.82 36.56 -5.38
CA THR A 303 -23.02 35.12 -5.60
C THR A 303 -21.83 34.29 -5.16
N PHE A 304 -20.61 34.84 -5.22
CA PHE A 304 -19.41 34.17 -4.69
C PHE A 304 -19.33 34.14 -3.15
N ASP A 305 -20.09 34.98 -2.44
CA ASP A 305 -20.19 34.89 -0.98
C ASP A 305 -20.95 33.63 -0.52
N TYR A 306 -21.87 33.12 -1.35
CA TYR A 306 -22.69 31.95 -1.06
C TYR A 306 -22.19 30.67 -1.75
N TYR A 307 -21.12 30.73 -2.55
CA TYR A 307 -20.62 29.57 -3.28
C TYR A 307 -19.83 28.63 -2.34
N LEU A 308 -20.00 27.31 -2.54
CA LEU A 308 -19.29 26.30 -1.77
C LEU A 308 -17.77 26.49 -1.88
N ILE A 309 -17.12 26.68 -0.74
CA ILE A 309 -15.66 26.87 -0.65
C ILE A 309 -14.95 25.56 -1.00
N ASN A 310 -15.57 24.42 -0.72
CA ASN A 310 -15.01 23.09 -0.93
C ASN A 310 -15.93 22.23 -1.80
N LYS A 311 -15.37 21.46 -2.73
CA LYS A 311 -16.09 20.41 -3.47
C LYS A 311 -15.29 19.12 -3.47
N ASN A 312 -15.93 18.03 -3.08
CA ASN A 312 -15.29 16.72 -3.08
C ASN A 312 -15.41 16.07 -4.46
N ILE A 313 -14.29 15.58 -4.98
CA ILE A 313 -14.22 14.74 -6.16
C ILE A 313 -13.41 13.50 -5.76
N TYR A 314 -14.09 12.37 -5.62
CA TYR A 314 -13.53 11.16 -5.01
C TYR A 314 -12.89 11.49 -3.65
N SER A 315 -11.65 11.06 -3.41
CA SER A 315 -10.92 11.35 -2.19
C SER A 315 -10.31 12.75 -2.11
N ILE A 316 -10.51 13.60 -3.13
CA ILE A 316 -9.87 14.91 -3.24
C ILE A 316 -10.87 16.00 -2.88
N GLU A 317 -10.55 16.79 -1.87
CA GLU A 317 -11.27 18.03 -1.58
C GLU A 317 -10.65 19.17 -2.39
N LEU A 318 -11.42 19.74 -3.32
CA LEU A 318 -11.02 20.94 -4.05
C LEU A 318 -11.35 22.18 -3.23
N CYS A 319 -10.33 22.93 -2.83
CA CYS A 319 -10.46 24.19 -2.11
C CYS A 319 -10.49 25.38 -3.10
N PHE A 320 -11.61 26.09 -3.16
CA PHE A 320 -11.82 27.26 -4.02
C PHE A 320 -11.50 28.60 -3.31
N LYS A 321 -10.98 28.57 -2.08
CA LYS A 321 -10.73 29.79 -1.30
C LYS A 321 -9.85 30.80 -2.04
N GLN A 322 -8.73 30.36 -2.61
CA GLN A 322 -7.82 31.22 -3.37
C GLN A 322 -8.46 31.69 -4.69
N PHE A 323 -9.17 30.81 -5.39
CA PHE A 323 -9.93 31.14 -6.59
C PHE A 323 -10.99 32.22 -6.33
N HIS A 324 -11.80 32.09 -5.28
CA HIS A 324 -12.81 33.09 -4.91
C HIS A 324 -12.18 34.42 -4.54
N GLN A 325 -11.06 34.43 -3.81
CA GLN A 325 -10.32 35.67 -3.50
C GLN A 325 -9.85 36.38 -4.77
N ALA A 326 -9.30 35.65 -5.74
CA ALA A 326 -8.86 36.20 -7.01
C ALA A 326 -10.04 36.76 -7.85
N LEU A 327 -11.19 36.08 -7.84
CA LEU A 327 -12.40 36.58 -8.51
C LEU A 327 -12.92 37.85 -7.87
N LYS A 328 -13.02 37.90 -6.54
CA LYS A 328 -13.42 39.12 -5.83
C LYS A 328 -12.47 40.29 -6.12
N TYR A 329 -11.17 40.02 -6.23
CA TYR A 329 -10.20 41.03 -6.64
C TYR A 329 -10.51 41.56 -8.05
N HIS A 330 -10.69 40.66 -9.03
CA HIS A 330 -11.00 41.09 -10.39
C HIS A 330 -12.37 41.80 -10.51
N CYS A 331 -13.37 41.42 -9.73
CA CYS A 331 -14.65 42.12 -9.66
C CYS A 331 -14.56 43.52 -9.05
N LYS A 332 -13.58 43.78 -8.16
CA LYS A 332 -13.32 45.13 -7.61
C LYS A 332 -12.53 46.02 -8.56
N GLU A 333 -11.73 45.42 -9.44
CA GLU A 333 -10.99 46.15 -10.48
C GLU A 333 -11.89 46.57 -11.66
N TRP A 334 -12.99 45.86 -11.88
CA TRP A 334 -14.06 46.24 -12.80
C TRP A 334 -14.92 47.34 -12.17
#